data_AF-A0A4D6L2G6-F1
#
_entry.id   AF-A0A4D6L2G6-F1
#
_cell.length_a   1.000
_cell.length_b   1.000
_cell.length_c   1.000
_cell.angle_alpha   90.00
_cell.angle_beta   90.00
_cell.angle_gamma   90.00
#
_symmetry.space_group_name_H-M   'P 1'
#
loop_
_entity.id
_entity.type
_entity.pdbx_description
1 polymer ?
#
loop_
_entity_poly.entity_id
_entity_poly.type
_entity_poly.pdbx_seq_one_letter_code
_entity_poly.pdbx_strand_id
1 'polypeptide(L)'
;MLMRVVVGIHKEDIDFTVKTYHLMSQRWFTHASPTLFNAGTPRPQLSSCFLVCMKDDSIEGIYNTLKECAIISKSASGIGVSVHNIRATGSYIRGTNGTSNGIVPMLCMFLKW
;
A
#
# COMPACT_ATOMS: atom_id res chain seq x y z
N MET A 1 3.61 11.20 22.71
CA MET A 1 3.43 10.78 21.31
C MET A 1 4.77 10.74 20.55
N LEU A 2 5.51 11.85 20.44
CA LEU A 2 6.80 11.89 19.70
C LEU A 2 7.86 10.91 20.22
N MET A 3 8.06 10.79 21.54
CA MET A 3 9.06 9.87 22.08
C MET A 3 8.80 8.40 21.70
N ARG A 4 7.53 7.96 21.70
CA ARG A 4 7.16 6.61 21.23
C ARG A 4 7.59 6.38 19.78
N VAL A 5 7.36 7.37 18.92
CA VAL A 5 7.69 7.28 17.49
C VAL A 5 9.19 7.12 17.33
N VAL A 6 9.96 7.96 18.02
CA VAL A 6 11.40 8.01 17.90
C VAL A 6 12.07 6.76 18.49
N VAL A 7 11.62 6.28 19.66
CA VAL A 7 12.04 4.98 20.22
C VAL A 7 11.65 3.84 19.27
N GLY A 8 10.47 3.90 18.66
CA GLY A 8 10.01 2.91 17.69
C GLY A 8 10.89 2.84 16.42
N ILE A 9 11.53 3.95 16.05
CA ILE A 9 12.43 4.04 14.90
C ILE A 9 13.86 3.61 15.26
N HIS A 10 14.42 4.17 16.34
CA HIS A 10 15.84 4.00 16.71
C HIS A 10 16.13 2.85 17.69
N LYS A 11 15.09 2.30 18.33
CA LYS A 11 15.17 1.15 19.25
C LYS A 11 16.18 1.37 20.39
N GLU A 12 17.29 0.64 20.39
CA GLU A 12 18.31 0.65 21.44
C GLU A 12 19.30 1.83 21.31
N ASP A 13 19.28 2.54 20.18
CA ASP A 13 20.14 3.70 19.96
C ASP A 13 19.55 4.94 20.66
N ILE A 14 19.97 5.13 21.91
CA ILE A 14 19.47 6.21 22.78
C ILE A 14 19.97 7.58 22.29
N ASP A 15 21.19 7.67 21.78
CA ASP A 15 21.80 8.94 21.34
C ASP A 15 21.02 9.52 20.15
N PHE A 16 20.73 8.70 19.15
CA PHE A 16 19.88 9.13 18.03
C PHE A 16 18.42 9.33 18.45
N THR A 17 17.92 8.56 19.42
CA THR A 17 16.56 8.75 19.94
C THR A 17 16.40 10.15 20.54
N VAL A 18 17.33 10.59 21.39
CA VAL A 18 17.26 11.92 21.99
C VAL A 18 17.39 13.01 20.92
N LYS A 19 18.33 12.84 19.97
CA LYS A 19 18.54 13.79 18.87
C LYS A 19 17.30 13.98 18.00
N THR A 20 16.69 12.90 17.54
CA THR A 20 15.49 12.92 16.68
C THR A 20 14.29 13.49 17.43
N TYR A 21 14.14 13.19 18.73
CA TYR A 21 13.08 13.77 19.56
C TYR A 21 13.20 15.30 19.65
N HIS A 22 14.41 15.83 19.88
CA HIS A 22 14.62 17.28 19.92
C HIS A 22 14.28 17.95 18.59
N LEU A 23 14.72 17.38 17.47
CA LEU A 23 14.43 17.93 16.14
C LEU A 23 12.92 17.92 15.83
N MET A 24 12.22 16.82 16.13
CA MET A 24 10.77 16.72 15.90
C MET A 24 9.95 17.62 16.85
N SER A 25 10.33 17.70 18.13
CA SER A 25 9.61 18.53 19.13
C SER A 25 9.76 20.03 18.87
N GLN A 26 10.89 20.45 18.32
CA GLN A 26 11.13 21.81 17.82
C GLN A 26 10.59 22.05 16.40
N ARG A 27 9.90 21.06 15.81
CA ARG A 27 9.23 21.14 14.51
C ARG A 27 10.17 21.37 13.32
N TRP A 28 11.43 20.92 13.41
CA TRP A 28 12.34 20.95 12.25
C TRP A 28 11.89 20.01 11.14
N PHE A 29 11.26 18.88 11.50
CA PHE A 29 10.61 17.97 10.56
C PHE A 29 9.54 17.14 11.29
N THR A 30 8.73 16.41 10.53
CA THR A 30 7.80 15.40 11.04
C THR A 30 7.84 14.15 10.17
N HIS A 31 7.52 13.00 10.76
CA HIS A 31 7.28 11.78 9.98
C HIS A 31 5.86 11.77 9.41
N ALA A 32 5.64 10.90 8.41
CA ALA A 32 4.32 10.70 7.82
C ALA A 32 3.32 10.12 8.83
N SER A 33 2.03 10.33 8.56
CA SER A 33 0.94 9.91 9.46
C SER A 33 1.01 8.43 9.86
N PRO A 34 1.26 7.45 8.96
CA PRO A 34 1.37 6.04 9.35
C PRO A 34 2.51 5.77 10.33
N THR A 35 3.64 6.46 10.18
CA THR A 35 4.75 6.37 11.13
C THR A 35 4.35 6.93 12.49
N LEU A 36 3.65 8.07 12.54
CA LEU A 36 3.18 8.67 13.79
C LEU A 36 2.14 7.78 14.51
N PHE A 37 1.26 7.13 13.76
CA PHE A 37 0.27 6.21 14.32
C PHE A 37 0.92 4.91 14.81
N ASN A 38 1.78 4.29 14.00
CA ASN A 38 2.15 2.89 14.19
C ASN A 38 3.56 2.63 14.76
N ALA A 39 4.45 3.62 14.84
CA ALA A 39 5.78 3.40 15.40
C ALA A 39 5.73 2.94 16.88
N GLY A 40 6.40 1.84 17.20
CA GLY A 40 6.38 1.27 18.56
C GLY A 40 5.06 0.56 18.95
N THR A 41 4.19 0.23 17.99
CA THR A 41 3.02 -0.65 18.22
C THR A 41 3.35 -2.11 17.84
N PRO A 42 2.52 -3.11 18.22
CA PRO A 42 2.79 -4.52 17.93
C PRO A 42 2.88 -4.88 16.43
N ARG A 43 2.27 -4.09 15.55
CA ARG A 43 2.32 -4.26 14.08
C ARG A 43 2.69 -2.93 13.44
N PRO A 44 3.98 -2.56 13.44
CA PRO A 44 4.42 -1.24 13.01
C PRO A 44 4.48 -1.15 11.48
N GLN A 45 3.36 -0.84 10.83
CA GLN A 45 3.36 -0.45 9.42
C GLN A 45 3.65 1.07 9.35
N LEU A 46 4.84 1.44 8.88
CA LEU A 46 5.30 2.85 8.86
C LEU A 46 5.23 3.54 7.49
N SER A 47 4.94 2.79 6.42
CA SER A 47 4.93 3.23 5.02
C SER A 47 3.55 3.72 4.57
N SER A 48 3.53 4.88 3.93
CA SER A 48 2.27 5.46 3.45
C SER A 48 1.78 4.88 2.12
N CYS A 49 2.69 4.58 1.20
CA CYS A 49 2.35 4.32 -0.20
C CYS A 49 2.95 3.01 -0.69
N PHE A 50 2.18 2.28 -1.50
CA PHE A 50 2.58 1.05 -2.17
C PHE A 50 2.30 1.15 -3.66
N LEU A 51 3.22 0.65 -4.46
CA LEU A 51 3.06 0.51 -5.91
C LEU A 51 2.93 -0.97 -6.22
N VAL A 52 1.79 -1.36 -6.79
CA VAL A 52 1.45 -2.74 -7.11
C VAL A 52 1.32 -2.87 -8.62
N CYS A 53 1.97 -3.87 -9.19
CA CYS A 53 1.78 -4.23 -10.60
C CYS A 53 0.75 -5.36 -10.69
N MET A 54 -0.15 -5.28 -11.65
CA MET A 54 -1.04 -6.37 -11.97
C MET A 54 -0.23 -7.61 -12.35
N LYS A 55 -0.48 -8.73 -11.67
CA LYS A 55 0.38 -9.94 -11.78
C LYS A 55 0.31 -10.60 -13.15
N ASP A 56 -0.89 -10.69 -13.72
CA ASP A 56 -1.12 -11.38 -14.98
C ASP A 56 -2.45 -10.94 -15.63
N ASP A 57 -2.58 -11.12 -16.95
CA ASP A 57 -3.79 -10.87 -17.74
C ASP A 57 -4.74 -12.08 -17.71
N SER A 58 -5.02 -12.52 -16.48
CA SER A 58 -5.85 -13.68 -16.16
C SER A 58 -6.74 -13.37 -14.96
N ILE A 59 -7.87 -14.09 -14.84
CA ILE A 59 -8.75 -13.94 -13.68
C ILE A 59 -7.99 -14.22 -12.38
N GLU A 60 -7.16 -15.26 -12.36
CA GLU A 60 -6.32 -15.58 -11.20
C GLU A 60 -5.35 -14.43 -10.86
N GLY A 61 -4.66 -13.87 -11.86
CA GLY A 61 -3.78 -12.71 -11.68
C GLY A 61 -4.50 -11.49 -11.12
N ILE A 62 -5.69 -11.19 -11.64
CA ILE A 62 -6.53 -10.07 -11.19
C ILE A 62 -6.97 -10.27 -9.73
N TYR A 63 -7.51 -11.44 -9.37
CA TYR A 63 -7.96 -11.71 -8.00
C TYR A 63 -6.80 -11.77 -7.00
N ASN A 64 -5.64 -12.29 -7.40
CA ASN A 64 -4.44 -12.26 -6.55
C ASN A 64 -3.95 -10.83 -6.30
N THR A 65 -4.02 -9.96 -7.31
CA THR A 65 -3.69 -8.54 -7.18
C THR A 65 -4.71 -7.82 -6.29
N LEU A 66 -6.00 -8.14 -6.43
CA LEU A 66 -7.06 -7.61 -5.57
C LEU A 66 -6.87 -8.01 -4.10
N LYS A 67 -6.55 -9.28 -3.84
CA LYS A 67 -6.25 -9.79 -2.49
C LYS A 67 -5.09 -9.04 -1.85
N GLU A 68 -4.02 -8.80 -2.62
CA GLU A 68 -2.87 -8.05 -2.15
C GLU A 68 -3.24 -6.60 -1.83
N CYS A 69 -4.01 -5.95 -2.69
CA CYS A 69 -4.52 -4.60 -2.44
C CYS A 69 -5.39 -4.55 -1.18
N ALA A 70 -6.24 -5.56 -0.94
CA ALA A 70 -7.06 -5.63 0.27
C ALA A 70 -6.21 -5.78 1.55
N ILE A 71 -5.14 -6.58 1.51
CA ILE A 71 -4.21 -6.74 2.64
C ILE A 71 -3.48 -5.43 2.94
N ILE A 72 -3.03 -4.70 1.92
CA ILE A 72 -2.34 -3.41 2.08
C ILE A 72 -3.33 -2.33 2.56
N SER A 73 -4.53 -2.29 2.01
CA SER A 73 -5.57 -1.32 2.39
C SER A 73 -5.99 -1.48 3.85
N LYS A 74 -5.96 -2.72 4.39
CA LYS A 74 -6.21 -2.99 5.82
C LYS A 74 -5.29 -2.21 6.76
N SER A 75 -4.06 -1.87 6.35
CA SER A 75 -3.15 -1.04 7.15
C SER A 75 -3.28 0.47 6.90
N ALA A 76 -4.38 0.91 6.26
CA ALA A 76 -4.65 2.30 5.91
C ALA A 76 -3.53 2.94 5.05
N SER A 77 -2.94 2.13 4.15
CA SER A 77 -1.90 2.57 3.22
C SER A 77 -2.49 2.86 1.85
N GLY A 78 -1.97 3.88 1.16
CA GLY A 78 -2.35 4.21 -0.22
C GLY A 78 -1.72 3.25 -1.23
N ILE A 79 -2.44 2.96 -2.31
CA ILE A 79 -2.03 1.99 -3.34
C ILE A 79 -2.12 2.64 -4.71
N GLY A 80 -1.03 2.60 -5.47
CA GLY A 80 -1.02 2.84 -6.91
C GLY A 80 -0.94 1.51 -7.64
N VAL A 81 -1.91 1.19 -8.49
CA VAL A 81 -1.95 -0.07 -9.25
C VAL A 81 -1.67 0.19 -10.73
N SER A 82 -0.67 -0.51 -11.29
CA SER A 82 -0.38 -0.49 -12.71
C SER A 82 -1.14 -1.61 -13.43
N VAL A 83 -1.99 -1.24 -14.40
CA VAL A 83 -2.92 -2.15 -15.11
C VAL A 83 -2.64 -2.26 -16.62
N HIS A 84 -1.45 -1.84 -17.04
CA HIS A 84 -1.05 -1.77 -18.46
C HIS A 84 -1.07 -3.11 -19.20
N ASN A 85 -0.95 -4.22 -18.48
CA ASN A 85 -0.94 -5.57 -19.04
C ASN A 85 -2.35 -6.18 -19.17
N ILE A 86 -3.41 -5.52 -18.71
CA ILE A 86 -4.79 -6.03 -18.87
C ILE A 86 -5.30 -5.74 -20.28
N ARG A 87 -5.86 -6.77 -20.92
CA ARG A 87 -6.43 -6.65 -22.28
C ARG A 87 -7.61 -5.68 -22.35
N ALA A 88 -7.73 -4.99 -23.49
CA ALA A 88 -8.79 -4.02 -23.76
C ALA A 88 -10.16 -4.69 -24.03
N THR A 89 -11.23 -3.89 -24.03
CA THR A 89 -12.58 -4.31 -24.41
C THR A 89 -12.60 -4.87 -25.83
N GLY A 90 -13.31 -5.97 -26.06
CA GLY A 90 -13.38 -6.66 -27.36
C GLY A 90 -12.22 -7.63 -27.63
N SER A 91 -11.19 -7.66 -26.79
CA SER A 91 -10.07 -8.60 -26.95
C SER A 91 -10.52 -10.05 -26.80
N TYR A 92 -10.00 -10.94 -27.65
CA TYR A 92 -10.36 -12.35 -27.66
C TYR A 92 -9.96 -13.09 -26.37
N ILE A 93 -10.80 -13.99 -25.90
CA ILE A 93 -10.55 -14.88 -24.76
C ILE A 93 -10.57 -16.33 -25.25
N ARG A 94 -9.38 -16.94 -25.34
CA ARG A 94 -9.20 -18.32 -25.81
C ARG A 94 -9.97 -19.35 -24.99
N GLY A 95 -10.05 -19.16 -23.66
CA GLY A 95 -10.66 -20.16 -22.76
C GLY A 95 -12.18 -20.26 -22.82
N THR A 96 -12.88 -19.17 -23.10
CA THR A 96 -14.36 -19.12 -23.12
C THR A 96 -14.92 -18.85 -24.51
N ASN A 97 -14.04 -18.70 -25.52
CA ASN A 97 -14.39 -18.27 -26.88
C ASN A 97 -15.23 -16.96 -26.93
N GLY A 98 -15.05 -16.11 -25.91
CA GLY A 98 -15.75 -14.84 -25.77
C GLY A 98 -14.83 -13.64 -25.97
N THR A 99 -15.37 -12.45 -25.70
CA THR A 99 -14.65 -11.18 -25.77
C THR A 99 -14.54 -10.54 -24.38
N SER A 100 -13.41 -9.89 -24.10
CA SER A 100 -13.20 -9.15 -22.85
C SER A 100 -14.10 -7.93 -22.75
N ASN A 101 -14.60 -7.65 -21.55
CA ASN A 101 -15.30 -6.40 -21.25
C ASN A 101 -14.34 -5.25 -20.87
N GLY A 102 -13.02 -5.51 -20.88
CA GLY A 102 -11.97 -4.53 -20.68
C GLY A 102 -11.73 -4.12 -19.22
N ILE A 103 -11.06 -2.97 -19.06
CA ILE A 103 -10.54 -2.50 -17.77
C ILE A 103 -11.65 -1.89 -16.89
N VAL A 104 -12.68 -1.27 -17.46
CA VAL A 104 -13.71 -0.55 -16.68
C VAL A 104 -14.45 -1.48 -15.70
N PRO A 105 -14.97 -2.65 -16.12
CA PRO A 105 -15.63 -3.57 -15.18
C PRO A 105 -14.65 -4.15 -14.15
N MET A 106 -13.38 -4.36 -14.54
CA MET A 106 -12.34 -4.84 -13.64
C MET A 106 -12.05 -3.80 -12.54
N LEU A 107 -11.90 -2.52 -12.89
CA LEU A 107 -11.70 -1.45 -11.90
C LEU A 107 -12.88 -1.27 -10.96
N CYS A 108 -14.11 -1.44 -11.44
CA CYS A 108 -15.30 -1.45 -10.57
C CYS A 108 -15.22 -2.54 -9.47
N MET A 109 -14.54 -3.65 -9.71
CA MET A 109 -14.31 -4.68 -8.68
C MET A 109 -13.32 -4.22 -7.60
N PHE A 110 -12.32 -3.42 -7.96
CA PHE A 110 -11.37 -2.84 -6.99
C PHE A 110 -11.99 -1.73 -6.15
N LEU A 111 -12.99 -1.01 -6.70
CA LEU A 111 -13.64 0.13 -6.04
C LEU A 111 -14.86 -0.25 -5.18
N LYS A 112 -15.37 -1.48 -5.29
CA LYS A 112 -16.62 -1.93 -4.62
C LYS A 112 -16.42 -2.43 -3.16
N TRP A 113 -15.51 -1.83 -2.41
CA TRP A 113 -15.29 -2.13 -0.99
C TRP A 113 -15.76 -1.01 -0.09
#